data_AF-A0A355SBR0-F1
#
_entry.id   AF-A0A355SBR0-F1
#
_cell.length_a   1.000
_cell.length_b   1.000
_cell.length_c   1.000
_cell.angle_alpha   90.00
_cell.angle_beta   90.00
_cell.angle_gamma   90.00
#
_symmetry.space_group_name_H-M   'P 1'
#
loop_
_entity.id
_entity.type
_entity.pdbx_description
1 polymer ?
#
loop_
_entity_poly.entity_id
_entity_poly.type
_entity_poly.pdbx_seq_one_letter_code
_entity_poly.pdbx_strand_id
1 'polypeptide(L)'
;MASRWTLLPAVAWTLSYFVINKIQGYEFGLHFFVVIVGLAVTFGIGATLRKKRWPYLIGGSLGAALAFYAVTNTGSWFLSEQYAKTWAGWIQCQTIGIPGYPPSWMFLKGQIAASALFTAIFLVGQRRFVRSEQK
;
A
#
# COMPACT_ATOMS: atom_id res chain seq x y z
N MET A 1 -10.34 7.70 -20.66
CA MET A 1 -9.13 6.99 -21.17
C MET A 1 -8.12 6.55 -20.11
N ALA A 2 -8.11 7.12 -18.88
CA ALA A 2 -7.05 6.84 -17.90
C ALA A 2 -7.14 5.52 -17.10
N SER A 3 -8.26 4.77 -17.14
CA SER A 3 -8.43 3.56 -16.29
C SER A 3 -7.92 2.25 -16.89
N ARG A 4 -7.61 2.20 -18.19
CA ARG A 4 -7.18 0.95 -18.84
C ARG A 4 -5.77 0.52 -18.40
N TRP A 5 -4.89 1.49 -18.20
CA TRP A 5 -3.50 1.24 -17.79
C TRP A 5 -3.35 0.97 -16.29
N THR A 6 -4.34 1.33 -15.46
CA THR A 6 -4.33 1.02 -14.02
C THR A 6 -4.70 -0.44 -13.74
N LEU A 7 -5.33 -1.13 -14.69
CA LEU A 7 -5.64 -2.56 -14.57
C LEU A 7 -4.38 -3.43 -14.65
N LEU A 8 -3.37 -3.01 -15.41
CA LEU A 8 -2.12 -3.77 -15.56
C LEU A 8 -1.43 -4.06 -14.22
N PRO A 9 -1.10 -3.06 -13.37
CA PRO A 9 -0.47 -3.34 -12.09
C PRO A 9 -1.38 -4.12 -11.14
N ALA A 10 -2.70 -3.91 -11.20
CA ALA A 10 -3.66 -4.66 -10.37
C ALA A 10 -3.67 -6.15 -10.75
N VAL A 11 -3.80 -6.46 -12.05
CA VAL A 11 -3.76 -7.83 -12.57
C VAL A 11 -2.41 -8.47 -12.29
N ALA A 12 -1.30 -7.76 -12.54
CA ALA A 12 0.05 -8.26 -12.28
C ALA A 12 0.25 -8.61 -10.80
N TRP A 13 -0.20 -7.74 -9.88
CA TRP A 13 -0.13 -7.99 -8.45
C TRP A 13 -0.98 -9.21 -8.04
N THR A 14 -2.22 -9.31 -8.55
CA THR A 14 -3.12 -10.43 -8.25
C THR A 14 -2.56 -11.77 -8.74
N LEU A 15 -2.06 -11.82 -9.98
CA LEU A 15 -1.42 -13.05 -10.50
C LEU A 15 -0.18 -13.43 -9.67
N SER A 16 0.64 -12.43 -9.32
CA SER A 16 1.83 -12.66 -8.48
C SER A 16 1.47 -13.21 -7.11
N TYR A 17 0.38 -12.73 -6.49
CA TYR A 17 -0.11 -13.25 -5.22
C TYR A 17 -0.40 -14.75 -5.28
N PHE A 18 -1.13 -15.20 -6.31
CA PHE A 18 -1.49 -16.61 -6.47
C PHE A 18 -0.26 -17.49 -6.73
N VAL A 19 0.66 -17.03 -7.58
CA VAL A 19 1.89 -17.77 -7.90
C VAL A 19 2.77 -17.93 -6.65
N ILE A 20 2.98 -16.85 -5.89
CA ILE A 20 3.85 -16.87 -4.70
C ILE A 20 3.26 -17.76 -3.61
N ASN A 21 1.97 -17.65 -3.30
CA ASN A 21 1.35 -18.49 -2.27
C ASN A 21 1.42 -19.97 -2.63
N LYS A 22 1.20 -20.31 -3.91
CA LYS A 22 1.33 -21.69 -4.39
C LYS A 22 2.77 -22.23 -4.26
N ILE A 23 3.78 -21.42 -4.60
CA ILE A 23 5.20 -21.82 -4.47
C ILE A 23 5.59 -21.98 -3.00
N GLN A 24 5.06 -21.15 -2.11
CA GLN A 24 5.37 -21.18 -0.68
C GLN A 24 4.52 -22.20 0.11
N GLY A 25 3.53 -22.84 -0.52
CA GLY A 25 2.64 -23.79 0.15
C GLY A 25 1.62 -23.14 1.08
N TYR A 26 1.33 -21.84 0.92
CA TYR A 26 0.29 -21.16 1.69
C TYR A 26 -1.09 -21.32 1.05
N GLU A 27 -2.10 -21.54 1.88
CA GLU A 27 -3.50 -21.55 1.43
C GLU A 27 -4.04 -20.14 1.16
N PHE A 28 -5.02 -20.05 0.26
CA PHE A 28 -5.69 -18.79 -0.03
C PHE A 28 -6.63 -18.41 1.11
N GLY A 29 -6.21 -17.43 1.91
CA GLY A 29 -6.99 -16.92 3.04
C GLY A 29 -7.70 -15.59 2.77
N LEU A 30 -8.56 -15.20 3.70
CA LEU A 30 -9.28 -13.90 3.69
C LEU A 30 -8.33 -12.69 3.70
N HIS A 31 -7.06 -12.87 4.07
CA HIS A 31 -6.02 -11.84 4.01
C HIS A 31 -5.85 -11.23 2.61
N PHE A 32 -6.14 -11.98 1.55
CA PHE A 32 -6.14 -11.44 0.19
C PHE A 32 -7.06 -10.21 0.06
N PHE A 33 -8.29 -10.29 0.59
CA PHE A 33 -9.26 -9.21 0.52
C PHE A 33 -8.83 -8.00 1.33
N VAL A 34 -8.17 -8.20 2.46
CA VAL A 34 -7.61 -7.10 3.27
C VAL A 34 -6.62 -6.28 2.45
N VAL A 35 -5.74 -6.94 1.69
CA VAL A 35 -4.78 -6.24 0.84
C VAL A 35 -5.47 -5.53 -0.33
N ILE A 36 -6.47 -6.16 -0.95
CA ILE A 36 -7.28 -5.50 -2.00
C ILE A 36 -7.94 -4.22 -1.48
N VAL A 37 -8.52 -4.25 -0.28
CA VAL A 37 -9.11 -3.07 0.36
C VAL A 37 -8.04 -2.00 0.62
N GLY A 38 -6.87 -2.39 1.15
CA GLY A 38 -5.74 -1.47 1.33
C GLY A 38 -5.33 -0.79 0.02
N LEU A 39 -5.17 -1.57 -1.06
CA LEU A 39 -4.81 -1.07 -2.39
C LEU A 39 -5.89 -0.14 -2.95
N ALA A 40 -7.18 -0.46 -2.76
CA ALA A 40 -8.29 0.38 -3.17
C ALA A 40 -8.29 1.74 -2.44
N VAL A 41 -8.00 1.75 -1.13
CA VAL A 41 -7.86 2.98 -0.34
C VAL A 41 -6.69 3.83 -0.87
N THR A 42 -5.52 3.23 -1.09
CA THR A 42 -4.36 3.93 -1.66
C THR A 42 -4.66 4.51 -3.04
N PHE A 43 -5.34 3.74 -3.90
CA PHE A 43 -5.76 4.21 -5.21
C PHE A 43 -6.75 5.38 -5.12
N GLY A 44 -7.74 5.31 -4.21
CA GLY A 44 -8.70 6.39 -3.97
C GLY A 44 -8.02 7.69 -3.56
N ILE A 45 -7.05 7.62 -2.63
CA ILE A 45 -6.25 8.79 -2.23
C ILE A 45 -5.49 9.35 -3.43
N GLY A 46 -4.80 8.51 -4.21
CA GLY A 46 -4.09 8.94 -5.41
C GLY A 46 -4.99 9.59 -6.46
N ALA A 47 -6.20 9.05 -6.65
CA ALA A 47 -7.17 9.55 -7.62
C ALA A 47 -7.64 10.98 -7.29
N THR A 48 -7.87 11.29 -6.01
CA THR A 48 -8.29 12.63 -5.56
C THR A 48 -7.18 13.68 -5.71
N LEU A 49 -5.92 13.26 -5.68
CA LEU A 49 -4.76 14.16 -5.71
C LEU A 49 -4.11 14.33 -7.09
N ARG A 50 -4.57 13.58 -8.11
CA ARG A 50 -3.97 13.51 -9.45
C ARG A 50 -3.70 14.85 -10.14
N LYS A 51 -4.55 15.87 -9.91
CA LYS A 51 -4.44 17.20 -10.54
C LYS A 51 -3.81 18.25 -9.63
N LYS A 52 -3.30 17.86 -8.45
CA LYS A 52 -2.73 18.78 -7.46
C LYS A 52 -1.25 19.03 -7.73
N ARG A 53 -0.72 20.10 -7.10
CA ARG A 53 0.70 20.47 -7.21
C ARG A 53 1.59 19.42 -6.55
N TRP A 54 2.86 19.40 -6.93
CA TRP A 54 3.85 18.42 -6.48
C TRP A 54 3.95 18.19 -4.95
N PRO A 55 3.78 19.18 -4.04
CA PRO A 55 3.84 18.90 -2.60
C PRO A 55 2.68 18.03 -2.13
N TYR A 56 1.49 18.21 -2.72
CA TYR A 56 0.32 17.38 -2.42
C TYR A 56 0.48 15.95 -2.95
N LEU A 57 1.27 15.75 -4.00
CA LEU A 57 1.57 14.41 -4.51
C LEU A 57 2.52 13.65 -3.57
N ILE A 58 3.52 14.33 -3.01
CA ILE A 58 4.41 13.75 -1.99
C ILE A 58 3.63 13.44 -0.71
N GLY A 59 2.92 14.44 -0.16
CA GLY A 59 2.12 14.26 1.05
C GLY A 59 1.02 13.21 0.86
N GLY A 60 0.39 13.18 -0.31
CA GLY A 60 -0.60 12.18 -0.69
C GLY A 60 -0.06 10.76 -0.73
N SER A 61 1.14 10.59 -1.30
CA SER A 61 1.80 9.29 -1.36
C SER A 61 2.17 8.76 0.04
N LEU A 62 2.74 9.62 0.88
CA LEU A 62 3.04 9.28 2.28
C LEU A 62 1.76 8.99 3.09
N GLY A 63 0.72 9.79 2.90
CA GLY A 63 -0.59 9.57 3.52
C GLY A 63 -1.23 8.25 3.06
N ALA A 64 -1.10 7.91 1.78
CA ALA A 64 -1.60 6.66 1.24
C ALA A 64 -0.83 5.43 1.76
N ALA A 65 0.48 5.55 2.00
CA ALA A 65 1.29 4.53 2.66
C ALA A 65 0.83 4.29 4.10
N LEU A 66 0.58 5.37 4.86
CA LEU A 66 0.05 5.29 6.23
C LEU A 66 -1.36 4.68 6.25
N ALA A 67 -2.22 5.08 5.32
CA ALA A 67 -3.57 4.54 5.21
C ALA A 67 -3.56 3.04 4.88
N PHE A 68 -2.73 2.61 3.92
CA PHE A 68 -2.53 1.20 3.59
C PHE A 68 -2.10 0.40 4.82
N TYR A 69 -1.10 0.91 5.54
CA TYR A 69 -0.59 0.30 6.77
C TYR A 69 -1.68 0.13 7.83
N ALA A 70 -2.41 1.20 8.14
CA ALA A 70 -3.46 1.18 9.15
C ALA A 70 -4.59 0.20 8.80
N VAL A 71 -5.05 0.21 7.54
CA VAL A 71 -6.13 -0.66 7.05
C VAL A 71 -5.71 -2.12 7.06
N THR A 72 -4.52 -2.43 6.56
CA THR A 72 -4.05 -3.83 6.47
C THR A 72 -3.76 -4.44 7.84
N ASN A 73 -3.17 -3.68 8.77
CA ASN A 73 -3.01 -4.13 10.15
C ASN A 73 -4.34 -4.28 10.88
N THR A 74 -5.30 -3.38 10.64
CA THR A 74 -6.65 -3.51 11.20
C THR A 74 -7.34 -4.76 10.67
N GLY A 75 -7.19 -5.07 9.37
CA GLY A 75 -7.68 -6.33 8.81
C GLY A 75 -7.01 -7.56 9.44
N SER A 76 -5.70 -7.52 9.67
CA SER A 76 -4.99 -8.57 10.41
C SER A 76 -5.49 -8.70 11.85
N TRP A 77 -5.81 -7.60 12.52
CA TRP A 77 -6.42 -7.61 13.85
C TRP A 77 -7.80 -8.23 13.86
N PHE A 78 -8.61 -8.05 12.81
CA PHE A 78 -9.90 -8.75 12.70
C PHE A 78 -9.73 -10.24 12.43
N LEU A 79 -8.88 -10.61 11.45
CA LEU A 79 -8.79 -11.98 10.94
C LEU A 79 -7.91 -12.90 11.78
N SER A 80 -6.86 -12.40 12.43
CA SER A 80 -5.95 -13.24 13.20
C SER A 80 -6.44 -13.42 14.63
N GLU A 81 -6.60 -14.67 15.05
CA GLU A 81 -6.93 -15.05 16.43
C GLU A 81 -5.82 -14.71 17.42
N GLN A 82 -4.60 -14.49 16.93
CA GLN A 82 -3.43 -14.17 17.75
C GLN A 82 -3.49 -12.75 18.34
N TYR A 83 -4.36 -11.89 17.82
CA TYR A 83 -4.62 -10.58 18.41
C TYR A 83 -5.86 -10.62 19.30
N ALA A 84 -5.71 -10.16 20.54
CA ALA A 84 -6.84 -9.88 21.42
C ALA A 84 -7.78 -8.85 20.75
N LYS A 85 -9.09 -9.12 20.71
CA LYS A 85 -10.11 -8.22 20.15
C LYS A 85 -10.45 -7.09 21.12
N THR A 86 -9.42 -6.38 21.57
CA THR A 86 -9.48 -5.25 22.48
C THR A 86 -8.74 -4.07 21.89
N TRP A 87 -8.94 -2.87 22.46
CA TRP A 87 -8.20 -1.69 22.06
C TRP A 87 -6.68 -1.87 22.18
N ALA A 88 -6.22 -2.55 23.23
CA ALA A 88 -4.80 -2.87 23.41
C ALA A 88 -4.26 -3.78 22.29
N GLY A 89 -5.04 -4.79 21.89
CA GLY A 89 -4.66 -5.67 20.77
C GLY A 89 -4.67 -4.94 19.42
N TRP A 90 -5.54 -3.95 19.23
CA TRP A 90 -5.49 -3.08 18.06
C TRP A 90 -4.23 -2.20 18.06
N ILE A 91 -3.86 -1.59 19.20
CA ILE A 91 -2.59 -0.84 19.29
C ILE A 91 -1.40 -1.77 19.01
N GLN A 92 -1.43 -2.99 19.53
CA GLN A 92 -0.39 -3.99 19.30
C GLN A 92 -0.22 -4.28 17.79
N CYS A 93 -1.30 -4.52 17.05
CA CYS A 93 -1.22 -4.80 15.62
C CYS A 93 -0.67 -3.61 14.80
N GLN A 94 -0.85 -2.38 15.30
CA GLN A 94 -0.35 -1.16 14.67
C GLN A 94 1.11 -0.83 15.02
N THR A 95 1.73 -1.53 15.97
CA THR A 95 3.05 -1.16 16.49
C THR A 95 4.01 -2.36 16.50
N ILE A 96 3.80 -3.27 17.43
CA ILE A 96 4.71 -4.38 17.72
C ILE A 96 4.41 -5.60 16.84
N GLY A 97 3.16 -5.77 16.43
CA GLY A 97 2.71 -6.98 15.75
C GLY A 97 2.67 -8.20 16.68
N ILE A 98 2.79 -9.39 16.10
CA ILE A 98 2.78 -10.67 16.82
C ILE A 98 4.21 -10.99 17.28
N PRO A 99 4.43 -11.35 18.55
CA PRO A 99 5.73 -11.82 19.02
C PRO A 99 6.26 -13.00 18.19
N GLY A 100 7.54 -12.97 17.84
CA GLY A 100 8.17 -13.98 16.97
C GLY A 100 8.23 -13.58 15.49
N TYR A 101 7.56 -12.50 15.09
CA TYR A 101 7.66 -11.90 13.76
C TYR A 101 8.32 -10.51 13.83
N PRO A 102 8.87 -10.01 12.71
CA PRO A 102 9.32 -8.63 12.63
C PRO A 102 8.19 -7.64 12.99
N PRO A 103 8.49 -6.57 13.76
CA PRO A 103 7.48 -5.61 14.15
C PRO A 103 6.77 -4.95 12.96
N SER A 104 5.48 -4.67 13.09
CA SER A 104 4.68 -4.10 12.00
C SER A 104 5.22 -2.73 11.55
N TRP A 105 5.73 -1.90 12.46
CA TRP A 105 6.34 -0.61 12.11
C TRP A 105 7.54 -0.74 11.16
N MET A 106 8.21 -1.89 11.13
CA MET A 106 9.35 -2.12 10.22
C MET A 106 8.88 -2.19 8.76
N PHE A 107 7.71 -2.77 8.50
CA PHE A 107 7.08 -2.71 7.18
C PHE A 107 6.72 -1.26 6.81
N LEU A 108 6.14 -0.50 7.75
CA LEU A 108 5.81 0.92 7.51
C LEU A 108 7.04 1.74 7.11
N LYS A 109 8.18 1.52 7.78
CA LYS A 109 9.44 2.19 7.45
C LYS A 109 9.84 1.96 5.99
N GLY A 110 9.82 0.69 5.56
CA GLY A 110 10.10 0.33 4.16
C GLY A 110 9.10 0.95 3.19
N GLN A 111 7.81 0.92 3.54
CA GLN A 111 6.73 1.45 2.72
C GLN A 111 6.81 2.97 2.54
N ILE A 112 7.11 3.72 3.61
CA ILE A 112 7.33 5.17 3.55
C ILE A 112 8.53 5.51 2.67
N ALA A 113 9.65 4.80 2.86
CA ALA A 113 10.86 5.02 2.07
C ALA A 113 10.62 4.75 0.57
N ALA A 114 9.95 3.64 0.25
CA ALA A 114 9.56 3.31 -1.13
C ALA A 114 8.62 4.37 -1.71
N SER A 115 7.59 4.78 -0.95
CA SER A 115 6.62 5.79 -1.38
C SER A 115 7.31 7.13 -1.66
N ALA A 116 8.21 7.57 -0.79
CA ALA A 116 9.01 8.78 -1.02
C ALA A 116 9.88 8.67 -2.27
N LEU A 117 10.63 7.57 -2.41
CA LEU A 117 11.54 7.33 -3.54
C LEU A 117 10.80 7.30 -4.88
N PHE A 118 9.77 6.46 -5.01
CA PHE A 118 9.04 6.31 -6.26
C PHE A 118 8.25 7.57 -6.62
N THR A 119 7.74 8.30 -5.63
CA THR A 119 7.07 9.59 -5.88
C THR A 119 8.06 10.66 -6.36
N ALA A 120 9.26 10.70 -5.79
CA ALA A 120 10.31 11.60 -6.25
C ALA A 120 10.71 11.31 -7.70
N ILE A 121 10.93 10.03 -8.04
CA ILE A 121 11.23 9.59 -9.42
C ILE A 121 10.09 9.98 -10.37
N PHE A 122 8.84 9.74 -9.98
CA PHE A 122 7.65 10.11 -10.75
C PHE A 122 7.58 11.62 -11.03
N LEU A 123 7.82 12.46 -10.02
CA LEU A 123 7.81 13.92 -10.17
C LEU A 123 8.94 14.42 -11.07
N VAL A 124 10.14 13.83 -10.96
CA VAL A 124 11.26 14.14 -11.87
C VAL A 124 10.91 13.77 -13.31
N GLY A 125 10.30 12.60 -13.52
CA GLY A 125 9.80 12.17 -14.81
C GLY A 125 8.79 13.16 -15.40
N GLN A 126 7.75 13.52 -14.63
CA GLN A 126 6.75 14.50 -15.08
C GLN A 126 7.36 15.83 -15.52
N ARG A 127 8.33 16.36 -14.76
CA ARG A 127 9.00 17.62 -15.13
C ARG A 127 9.78 17.53 -16.44
N ARG A 128 10.37 16.36 -16.76
CA ARG A 128 11.11 16.16 -18.00
C ARG A 128 10.18 16.04 -19.22
N PHE A 129 9.09 15.29 -19.11
CA PHE A 129 8.15 15.10 -20.22
C PHE A 129 7.31 16.34 -20.52
N VAL A 130 6.87 17.09 -19.50
CA VAL A 130 6.17 18.37 -19.74
C VAL A 130 7.06 19.38 -20.46
N ARG A 131 8.38 19.34 -20.21
CA ARG A 131 9.34 20.24 -20.88
C ARG A 131 9.65 19.84 -22.32
N SER A 132 9.46 18.58 -22.71
CA SER A 132 9.69 18.12 -24.09
C SER A 132 8.51 18.43 -25.02
N GLU A 133 7.29 18.57 -24.52
CA GLU A 133 6.11 18.94 -25.32
C GLU A 133 6.02 20.45 -25.61
N GLN A 134 6.86 21.27 -24.97
CA GLN A 134 6.90 22.73 -25.17
C GLN A 134 8.03 23.21 -26.09
N LYS A 135 8.81 22.28 -26.66
CA LYS A 135 9.80 22.57 -27.70
C LYS A 135 9.26 22.13 -29.05
#